data_AF-A0AAN1PJZ8-F1
#
_entry.id   AF-A0AAN1PJZ8-F1
#
_cell.length_a   1.000
_cell.length_b   1.000
_cell.length_c   1.000
_cell.angle_alpha   90.00
_cell.angle_beta   90.00
_cell.angle_gamma   90.00
#
_symmetry.space_group_name_H-M   'P 1'
#
loop_
_entity.id
_entity.type
_entity.pdbx_description
1 polymer ?
#
loop_
_entity_poly.entity_id
_entity_poly.type
_entity_poly.pdbx_seq_one_letter_code
_entity_poly.pdbx_strand_id
1 'polypeptide(L)'
;MSDSNTIEITLPDQDVSLSGASAMTGSNYYKISNPSDYHFTLDLSITTSDLYATYDPTNKETIISTDLNAGSGYTNQNLYVVIPDTATVSNPLNITHSLSGAYQVTNITTDGTYSDTFACFLKDSFIKTENGYVPVQDIVPGRMISVFMDGKEEQKEVVWAGTARVVVNGNLPEDQAGYPVRVLKNSISENVPFKDMLITSEHCLFVEGKFVPARMLVNGRSIYYDTSVTSYNYYHIETDKHSVIMADGMLTESYLDTGNRRNFQSAGKVIRIGGKQKNWQQDAAAPLGVQREFVEPIFQKIEERAKNLGIENRAEPKVLIEDPDIKLITNAGATIYPFKKSENTYSFMLPAGVESVRVVSRSSRPCDSIGPFVDDRRQMGVAVGKIHFGSIRASQQVTEHLAASKPEGWHDMGWQDCAWTDGNALLPLLNIATNKMGILSLEIRASGPYVVCVDQQEDVALSA
;
A
#
# COMPACT_ATOMS: atom_id res chain seq x y z
N MET A 1 -31.99 17.35 14.06
CA MET A 1 -30.77 18.13 14.35
C MET A 1 -29.68 17.43 13.59
N SER A 2 -29.18 18.03 12.51
CA SER A 2 -28.10 17.48 11.69
C SER A 2 -26.81 17.48 12.52
N ASP A 3 -26.13 16.34 12.60
CA ASP A 3 -24.79 16.27 13.18
C ASP A 3 -23.89 17.26 12.46
N SER A 4 -23.27 18.19 13.19
CA SER A 4 -22.61 19.40 12.68
C SER A 4 -21.40 19.17 11.78
N ASN A 5 -21.05 17.91 11.48
CA ASN A 5 -19.85 17.52 10.74
C ASN A 5 -20.14 16.58 9.57
N THR A 6 -21.38 16.54 9.06
CA THR A 6 -21.74 15.70 7.89
C THR A 6 -22.04 16.58 6.68
N ILE A 7 -21.41 16.25 5.55
CA ILE A 7 -21.67 16.84 4.24
C ILE A 7 -22.37 15.77 3.39
N GLU A 8 -23.61 15.99 3.01
CA GLU A 8 -24.34 15.10 2.12
C GLU A 8 -24.48 15.75 0.74
N ILE A 9 -23.83 15.16 -0.26
CA ILE A 9 -23.95 15.51 -1.67
C ILE A 9 -25.12 14.69 -2.21
N THR A 10 -26.26 15.36 -2.44
CA THR A 10 -27.49 14.69 -2.88
C THR A 10 -27.69 14.72 -4.39
N LEU A 11 -26.97 15.60 -5.09
CA LEU A 11 -27.03 15.74 -6.55
C LEU A 11 -25.62 15.88 -7.14
N PRO A 12 -25.37 15.39 -8.37
CA PRO A 12 -24.15 15.69 -9.12
C PRO A 12 -23.98 17.20 -9.30
N ASP A 13 -22.73 17.69 -9.27
CA ASP A 13 -22.39 19.11 -9.39
C ASP A 13 -22.96 20.03 -8.28
N GLN A 14 -23.46 19.45 -7.19
CA GLN A 14 -23.90 20.21 -6.03
C GLN A 14 -22.71 20.60 -5.16
N ASP A 15 -22.41 21.89 -5.09
CA ASP A 15 -21.50 22.44 -4.08
C ASP A 15 -22.19 22.40 -2.72
N VAL A 16 -21.65 21.61 -1.80
CA VAL A 16 -22.12 21.55 -0.41
C VAL A 16 -21.03 22.13 0.48
N SER A 17 -21.40 23.13 1.28
CA SER A 17 -20.48 23.81 2.20
C SER A 17 -20.86 23.59 3.66
N LEU A 18 -19.85 23.60 4.52
CA LEU A 18 -20.03 23.55 5.96
C LEU A 18 -19.34 24.77 6.57
N SER A 19 -20.15 25.81 6.88
CA SER A 19 -19.68 27.06 7.46
C SER A 19 -19.71 27.00 8.98
N GLY A 20 -18.57 27.24 9.65
CA GLY A 20 -18.52 27.29 11.11
C GLY A 20 -17.33 26.62 11.80
N ALA A 21 -16.34 26.13 11.06
CA ALA A 21 -15.11 25.56 11.63
C ALA A 21 -14.16 26.61 12.25
N SER A 22 -14.62 27.86 12.38
CA SER A 22 -13.87 28.93 13.02
C SER A 22 -13.76 28.69 14.53
N ALA A 23 -12.51 28.52 14.99
CA ALA A 23 -12.07 28.40 16.38
C ALA A 23 -12.12 27.01 17.05
N MET A 24 -12.14 25.90 16.29
CA MET A 24 -11.95 24.56 16.86
C MET A 24 -10.48 24.13 16.78
N THR A 25 -9.83 23.96 17.94
CA THR A 25 -8.48 23.39 18.04
C THR A 25 -8.55 21.86 18.12
N GLY A 26 -8.02 21.14 17.12
CA GLY A 26 -7.96 19.68 17.09
C GLY A 26 -8.19 19.07 15.70
N SER A 27 -8.09 17.75 15.59
CA SER A 27 -8.53 16.97 14.41
C SER A 27 -10.05 16.95 14.33
N ASN A 28 -10.61 17.48 13.25
CA ASN A 28 -12.06 17.45 12.99
C ASN A 28 -12.36 16.44 11.88
N TYR A 29 -13.33 15.56 12.14
CA TYR A 29 -13.77 14.54 11.19
C TYR A 29 -15.04 14.98 10.48
N TYR A 30 -14.98 15.02 9.15
CA TYR A 30 -16.13 15.30 8.31
C TYR A 30 -16.54 14.04 7.57
N LYS A 31 -17.79 13.60 7.78
CA LYS A 31 -18.37 12.51 7.00
C LYS A 31 -18.94 13.11 5.72
N ILE A 32 -18.53 12.58 4.58
CA ILE A 32 -19.05 13.04 3.30
C ILE A 32 -19.72 11.86 2.61
N SER A 33 -20.94 12.07 2.13
CA SER A 33 -21.77 11.04 1.51
C SER A 33 -22.18 11.51 0.13
N ASN A 34 -22.10 10.64 -0.88
CA ASN A 34 -22.51 10.96 -2.25
C ASN A 34 -23.80 10.22 -2.66
N PRO A 35 -24.43 10.58 -3.81
CA PRO A 35 -25.70 10.00 -4.24
C PRO A 35 -25.64 8.50 -4.59
N SER A 36 -24.43 7.95 -4.70
CA SER A 36 -24.17 6.57 -5.12
C SER A 36 -23.89 5.63 -3.93
N ASP A 37 -24.30 6.02 -2.71
CA ASP A 37 -24.13 5.27 -1.45
C ASP A 37 -22.67 5.11 -0.95
N TYR A 38 -21.74 5.95 -1.42
CA TYR A 38 -20.37 5.95 -0.91
C TYR A 38 -20.21 6.95 0.25
N HIS A 39 -19.58 6.48 1.32
CA HIS A 39 -19.25 7.30 2.49
C HIS A 39 -17.73 7.38 2.67
N PHE A 40 -17.21 8.60 2.80
CA PHE A 40 -15.82 8.86 3.11
C PHE A 40 -15.71 9.74 4.36
N THR A 41 -14.59 9.61 5.08
CA THR A 41 -14.33 10.39 6.28
C THR A 41 -13.02 11.15 6.11
N LEU A 42 -13.09 12.47 6.17
CA LEU A 42 -11.93 13.33 6.09
C LEU A 42 -11.53 13.80 7.49
N ASP A 43 -10.24 13.67 7.83
CA ASP A 43 -9.65 14.30 9.01
C ASP A 43 -8.91 15.56 8.58
N LEU A 44 -9.34 16.72 9.10
CA LEU A 44 -8.65 17.99 8.92
C LEU A 44 -8.13 18.48 10.27
N SER A 45 -6.81 18.64 10.36
CA SER A 45 -6.08 19.12 11.55
C SER A 45 -5.78 20.63 11.52
N ILE A 46 -6.49 21.38 10.67
CA ILE A 46 -6.22 22.78 10.37
C ILE A 46 -7.42 23.68 10.67
N THR A 47 -7.16 24.92 11.06
CA THR A 47 -8.18 25.97 11.20
C THR A 47 -8.60 26.45 9.80
N THR A 48 -9.62 25.80 9.23
CA THR A 48 -10.22 26.21 7.97
C THR A 48 -11.45 27.06 8.21
N SER A 49 -11.71 28.02 7.32
CA SER A 49 -12.91 28.86 7.40
C SER A 49 -14.13 28.08 6.93
N ASP A 50 -13.98 27.40 5.78
CA ASP A 50 -15.04 26.68 5.07
C ASP A 50 -14.46 25.45 4.33
N LEU A 51 -15.23 24.36 4.33
CA LEU A 51 -14.99 23.13 3.55
C LEU A 51 -16.09 23.01 2.50
N TYR A 52 -15.70 22.71 1.25
CA TYR A 52 -16.57 22.51 0.10
C TYR A 52 -16.34 21.11 -0.46
N ALA A 53 -17.39 20.42 -0.89
CA ALA A 53 -17.29 19.17 -1.61
C ALA A 53 -18.28 19.12 -2.78
N THR A 54 -17.82 18.58 -3.91
CA THR A 54 -18.57 18.46 -5.16
C THR A 54 -18.29 17.10 -5.79
N TYR A 55 -19.31 16.48 -6.39
CA TYR A 55 -19.17 15.19 -7.08
C TYR A 55 -19.18 15.38 -8.60
N ASP A 56 -18.12 14.94 -9.28
CA ASP A 56 -18.02 14.85 -10.75
C ASP A 56 -18.50 13.46 -11.20
N PRO A 57 -19.71 13.34 -11.78
CA PRO A 57 -20.26 12.07 -12.23
C PRO A 57 -19.58 11.52 -13.50
N THR A 58 -18.85 12.36 -14.24
CA THR A 58 -18.20 11.98 -15.51
C THR A 58 -16.94 11.19 -15.24
N ASN A 59 -16.10 11.72 -14.34
CA ASN A 59 -14.84 11.08 -13.95
C ASN A 59 -15.01 10.16 -12.74
N LYS A 60 -16.20 10.12 -12.12
CA LYS A 60 -16.49 9.32 -10.92
C LYS A 60 -15.58 9.74 -9.77
N GLU A 61 -15.51 11.04 -9.54
CA GLU A 61 -14.57 11.66 -8.61
C GLU A 61 -15.31 12.61 -7.66
N THR A 62 -14.95 12.57 -6.38
CA THR A 62 -15.35 13.61 -5.44
C THR A 62 -14.21 14.60 -5.25
N ILE A 63 -14.49 15.87 -5.51
CA ILE A 63 -13.55 16.98 -5.33
C ILE A 63 -13.86 17.65 -4.01
N ILE A 64 -12.88 17.71 -3.12
CA ILE A 64 -12.98 18.44 -1.85
C ILE A 64 -12.07 19.67 -1.92
N SER A 65 -12.60 20.84 -1.59
CA SER A 65 -11.82 22.07 -1.50
C SER A 65 -11.96 22.80 -0.18
N THR A 66 -10.89 23.45 0.28
CA THR A 66 -10.91 24.27 1.50
C THR A 66 -10.05 25.52 1.35
N ASP A 67 -10.51 26.62 1.96
CA ASP A 67 -9.75 27.86 2.12
C ASP A 67 -8.82 27.80 3.33
N LEU A 68 -7.51 27.83 3.08
CA LEU A 68 -6.48 27.88 4.12
C LEU A 68 -6.23 29.34 4.55
N ASN A 69 -6.80 29.76 5.67
CA ASN A 69 -6.46 31.03 6.31
C ASN A 69 -5.24 30.86 7.23
N ALA A 70 -4.04 30.94 6.66
CA ALA A 70 -2.83 31.10 7.46
C ALA A 70 -2.76 32.55 7.98
N GLY A 71 -2.81 32.72 9.30
CA GLY A 71 -2.71 34.03 9.94
C GLY A 71 -1.55 34.87 9.37
N SER A 72 -1.81 36.17 9.22
CA SER A 72 -0.92 37.21 8.69
C SER A 72 -0.51 37.09 7.20
N GLY A 73 -1.35 37.67 6.33
CA GLY A 73 -0.85 38.38 5.13
C GLY A 73 -0.70 37.61 3.82
N TYR A 74 -1.22 36.38 3.70
CA TYR A 74 -1.17 35.60 2.45
C TYR A 74 -2.58 35.31 1.92
N THR A 75 -2.75 35.48 0.60
CA THR A 75 -3.99 35.29 -0.17
C THR A 75 -4.47 33.84 -0.14
N ASN A 76 -5.80 33.65 -0.11
CA ASN A 76 -6.55 32.37 -0.17
C ASN A 76 -5.79 31.27 -0.92
N GLN A 77 -5.34 30.24 -0.20
CA GLN A 77 -4.82 29.01 -0.80
C GLN A 77 -5.95 27.98 -0.82
N ASN A 78 -6.27 27.45 -2.00
CA ASN A 78 -7.26 26.40 -2.19
C ASN A 78 -6.54 25.05 -2.31
N LEU A 79 -6.81 24.12 -1.40
CA LEU A 79 -6.41 22.72 -1.53
C LEU A 79 -7.52 21.98 -2.31
N TYR A 80 -7.17 21.14 -3.28
CA TYR A 80 -8.11 20.25 -3.98
C TYR A 80 -7.71 18.80 -3.72
N VAL A 81 -8.65 17.99 -3.21
CA VAL A 81 -8.48 16.54 -3.06
C VAL A 81 -9.47 15.85 -3.98
N VAL A 82 -8.97 15.04 -4.91
CA VAL A 82 -9.79 14.27 -5.86
C VAL A 82 -9.83 12.83 -5.40
N ILE A 83 -11.02 12.33 -5.06
CA ILE A 83 -11.24 10.98 -4.55
C ILE A 83 -12.03 10.18 -5.59
N PRO A 84 -11.44 9.18 -6.27
CA PRO A 84 -12.19 8.34 -7.19
C PRO A 84 -13.22 7.47 -6.44
N ASP A 85 -14.30 7.07 -7.12
CA ASP A 85 -15.44 6.30 -6.56
C ASP A 85 -15.07 4.97 -5.87
N THR A 86 -13.83 4.51 -6.04
CA THR A 86 -13.32 3.26 -5.47
C THR A 86 -12.47 3.43 -4.21
N ALA A 87 -12.31 4.67 -3.73
CA ALA A 87 -11.37 5.01 -2.67
C ALA A 87 -12.04 5.15 -1.29
N THR A 88 -11.67 4.29 -0.34
CA THR A 88 -11.91 4.52 1.10
C THR A 88 -10.71 5.28 1.66
N VAL A 89 -10.77 6.62 1.67
CA VAL A 89 -9.65 7.43 2.18
C VAL A 89 -9.72 7.52 3.69
N SER A 90 -8.68 7.07 4.39
CA SER A 90 -8.39 7.48 5.76
C SER A 90 -7.05 8.18 5.82
N ASN A 91 -7.06 9.46 6.20
CA ASN A 91 -5.90 10.33 6.40
C ASN A 91 -5.04 10.67 5.15
N PRO A 92 -5.52 11.50 4.22
CA PRO A 92 -4.76 11.85 3.02
C PRO A 92 -3.66 12.91 3.24
N LEU A 93 -3.56 13.55 4.41
CA LEU A 93 -2.86 14.84 4.54
C LEU A 93 -1.81 14.86 5.67
N ASN A 94 -0.76 14.04 5.57
CA ASN A 94 0.51 14.35 6.25
C ASN A 94 1.25 15.46 5.46
N ILE A 95 0.68 16.67 5.38
CA ILE A 95 1.34 17.80 4.72
C ILE A 95 2.44 18.34 5.63
N THR A 96 3.70 18.06 5.27
CA THR A 96 4.85 18.76 5.84
C THR A 96 5.05 20.05 5.02
N HIS A 97 4.88 21.20 5.65
CA HIS A 97 4.91 22.51 5.01
C HIS A 97 6.15 22.74 4.13
N SER A 98 5.94 23.07 2.85
CA SER A 98 6.93 23.74 2.00
C SER A 98 6.29 25.01 1.42
N LEU A 99 6.66 26.16 1.98
CA LEU A 99 6.22 27.49 1.55
C LEU A 99 7.03 27.93 0.33
N SER A 100 6.42 27.91 -0.86
CA SER A 100 6.80 28.83 -1.94
C SER A 100 5.57 29.13 -2.80
N GLY A 101 5.18 30.40 -2.87
CA GLY A 101 3.90 30.89 -3.39
C GLY A 101 3.69 30.69 -4.90
N ALA A 102 3.46 29.44 -5.31
CA ALA A 102 2.92 29.07 -6.61
C ALA A 102 1.74 28.11 -6.38
N TYR A 103 0.68 28.26 -7.17
CA TYR A 103 -0.42 27.32 -7.25
C TYR A 103 0.14 25.93 -7.61
N GLN A 104 0.25 25.04 -6.64
CA GLN A 104 0.47 23.63 -6.87
C GLN A 104 -0.82 22.94 -6.50
N VAL A 105 -1.56 22.49 -7.53
CA VAL A 105 -2.58 21.47 -7.34
C VAL A 105 -1.82 20.23 -6.88
N THR A 106 -1.83 19.95 -5.58
CA THR A 106 -1.34 18.67 -5.09
C THR A 106 -2.39 17.64 -5.49
N ASN A 107 -2.26 17.09 -6.70
CA ASN A 107 -2.93 15.84 -7.03
C ASN A 107 -2.37 14.80 -6.05
N ILE A 108 -3.13 14.51 -4.98
CA ILE A 108 -2.87 13.34 -4.16
C ILE A 108 -3.42 12.17 -4.95
N THR A 109 -2.67 11.74 -5.96
CA THR A 109 -2.77 10.37 -6.42
C THR A 109 -2.27 9.52 -5.27
N THR A 110 -3.18 8.84 -4.59
CA THR A 110 -2.78 7.67 -3.80
C THR A 110 -2.07 6.73 -4.77
N ASP A 111 -0.74 6.60 -4.65
CA ASP A 111 0.14 5.79 -5.51
C ASP A 111 -0.17 4.29 -5.39
N GLY A 112 -1.38 3.88 -5.78
CA GLY A 112 -1.84 2.49 -5.70
C GLY A 112 -1.79 1.87 -4.30
N THR A 113 -1.45 2.62 -3.26
CA THR A 113 -1.34 2.13 -1.88
C THR A 113 -2.69 2.20 -1.19
N TYR A 114 -3.74 1.70 -1.87
CA TYR A 114 -4.99 1.33 -1.21
C TYR A 114 -4.84 -0.05 -0.62
N SER A 115 -4.19 -0.08 0.52
CA SER A 115 -4.56 -0.95 1.62
C SER A 115 -3.73 -0.51 2.84
N ASP A 116 -4.23 0.45 3.61
CA ASP A 116 -4.05 0.30 5.05
C ASP A 116 -5.02 -0.82 5.46
N THR A 117 -4.71 -2.02 4.97
CA THR A 117 -5.44 -3.28 5.16
C THR A 117 -5.36 -3.51 6.63
N PHE A 118 -6.44 -3.16 7.33
CA PHE A 118 -6.56 -3.43 8.73
C PHE A 118 -6.26 -4.90 8.94
N ALA A 119 -5.20 -5.24 9.68
CA ALA A 119 -5.04 -6.56 10.27
C ALA A 119 -6.36 -6.86 10.97
N CYS A 120 -7.12 -7.87 10.56
CA CYS A 120 -8.47 -8.17 11.04
C CYS A 120 -8.86 -9.62 10.82
N PHE A 121 -9.79 -10.08 11.67
CA PHE A 121 -10.49 -11.34 11.53
C PHE A 121 -11.76 -11.17 10.71
N LEU A 122 -12.12 -12.20 9.93
CA LEU A 122 -13.45 -12.26 9.34
C LEU A 122 -14.47 -12.83 10.34
N LYS A 123 -15.75 -12.70 10.00
CA LYS A 123 -16.84 -13.29 10.76
C LYS A 123 -16.57 -14.79 11.00
N ASP A 124 -16.96 -15.28 12.17
CA ASP A 124 -16.87 -16.69 12.58
C ASP A 124 -15.44 -17.19 12.84
N SER A 125 -14.44 -16.30 12.92
CA SER A 125 -13.16 -16.60 13.55
C SER A 125 -13.34 -16.82 15.05
N PHE A 126 -12.87 -17.94 15.57
CA PHE A 126 -13.05 -18.34 16.97
C PHE A 126 -11.87 -17.92 17.84
N ILE A 127 -12.08 -16.97 18.74
CA ILE A 127 -11.07 -16.51 19.69
C ILE A 127 -11.11 -17.38 20.95
N LYS A 128 -9.93 -17.79 21.43
CA LYS A 128 -9.79 -18.57 22.66
C LYS A 128 -10.10 -17.71 23.89
N THR A 129 -10.91 -18.28 24.78
CA THR A 129 -11.27 -17.76 26.10
C THR A 129 -11.07 -18.86 27.14
N GLU A 130 -11.15 -18.51 28.43
CA GLU A 130 -11.11 -19.48 29.53
C GLU A 130 -12.12 -20.63 29.37
N ASN A 131 -13.32 -20.34 28.85
CA ASN A 131 -14.43 -21.29 28.74
C ASN A 131 -14.56 -21.93 27.34
N GLY A 132 -13.49 -21.89 26.54
CA GLY A 132 -13.48 -22.42 25.17
C GLY A 132 -13.41 -21.30 24.14
N TYR A 133 -14.08 -21.46 23.00
CA TYR A 133 -13.96 -20.56 21.86
C TYR A 133 -15.21 -19.71 21.66
N VAL A 134 -15.02 -18.44 21.35
CA VAL A 134 -16.10 -17.49 21.10
C VAL A 134 -15.90 -16.84 19.72
N PRO A 135 -16.93 -16.75 18.86
CA PRO A 135 -16.83 -16.03 17.60
C PRO A 135 -16.43 -14.57 17.82
N VAL A 136 -15.52 -14.06 16.99
CA VAL A 136 -14.97 -12.71 17.14
C VAL A 136 -16.05 -11.62 17.15
N GLN A 137 -17.12 -11.79 16.36
CA GLN A 137 -18.23 -10.83 16.31
C GLN A 137 -19.04 -10.72 17.62
N ASP A 138 -18.94 -11.73 18.49
CA ASP A 138 -19.68 -11.76 19.75
C ASP A 138 -18.83 -11.23 20.92
N ILE A 139 -17.56 -10.91 20.69
CA ILE A 139 -16.64 -10.40 21.71
C ILE A 139 -16.91 -8.91 21.92
N VAL A 140 -17.09 -8.56 23.19
CA VAL A 140 -17.36 -7.19 23.64
C VAL A 140 -16.33 -6.78 24.68
N PRO A 141 -16.10 -5.47 24.87
CA PRO A 141 -15.26 -4.97 25.95
C PRO A 141 -15.70 -5.54 27.32
N GLY A 142 -14.74 -5.87 28.17
CA GLY A 142 -14.97 -6.54 29.46
C GLY A 142 -14.87 -8.06 29.42
N ARG A 143 -14.86 -8.69 28.24
CA ARG A 143 -14.69 -10.15 28.13
C ARG A 143 -13.22 -10.53 28.34
N MET A 144 -12.99 -11.60 29.10
CA MET A 144 -11.67 -12.21 29.25
C MET A 144 -11.36 -13.12 28.06
N ILE A 145 -10.18 -12.95 27.46
CA ILE A 145 -9.64 -13.80 26.41
C ILE A 145 -8.28 -14.37 26.83
N SER A 146 -7.92 -15.51 26.25
CA SER A 146 -6.60 -16.10 26.45
C SER A 146 -5.55 -15.34 25.63
N VAL A 147 -4.51 -14.86 26.30
CA VAL A 147 -3.30 -14.32 25.68
C VAL A 147 -2.11 -15.24 25.98
N PHE A 148 -1.11 -15.20 25.11
CA PHE A 148 0.08 -16.04 25.20
C PHE A 148 1.32 -15.16 25.30
N MET A 149 2.03 -15.21 26.42
CA MET A 149 3.30 -14.49 26.61
C MET A 149 4.33 -15.47 27.16
N ASP A 150 5.52 -15.51 26.55
CA ASP A 150 6.62 -16.40 26.95
C ASP A 150 6.20 -17.89 27.09
N GLY A 151 5.28 -18.34 26.23
CA GLY A 151 4.76 -19.71 26.23
C GLY A 151 3.74 -20.02 27.34
N LYS A 152 3.32 -19.02 28.13
CA LYS A 152 2.29 -19.15 29.16
C LYS A 152 0.97 -18.57 28.69
N GLU A 153 -0.12 -19.23 29.07
CA GLU A 153 -1.47 -18.73 28.86
C GLU A 153 -1.89 -17.88 30.05
N GLU A 154 -2.29 -16.64 29.78
CA GLU A 154 -2.85 -15.71 30.76
C GLU A 154 -4.23 -15.22 30.27
N GLN A 155 -5.04 -14.69 31.18
CA GLN A 155 -6.32 -14.09 30.84
C GLN A 155 -6.19 -12.56 30.83
N LYS A 156 -6.63 -11.94 29.73
CA LYS A 156 -6.68 -10.49 29.59
C LYS A 156 -8.07 -10.02 29.21
N GLU A 157 -8.46 -8.88 29.76
CA GLU A 157 -9.70 -8.20 29.42
C GLU A 157 -9.57 -7.55 28.05
N VAL A 158 -10.58 -7.76 27.20
CA VAL A 158 -10.76 -7.00 25.97
C VAL A 158 -11.17 -5.58 26.35
N VAL A 159 -10.36 -4.60 25.98
CA VAL A 159 -10.63 -3.18 26.26
C VAL A 159 -11.39 -2.51 25.12
N TRP A 160 -11.44 -3.15 23.95
CA TRP A 160 -12.13 -2.65 22.77
C TRP A 160 -12.41 -3.77 21.77
N ALA A 161 -13.55 -3.66 21.09
CA ALA A 161 -13.91 -4.48 19.95
C ALA A 161 -14.46 -3.57 18.85
N GLY A 162 -13.97 -3.75 17.62
CA GLY A 162 -14.34 -2.96 16.47
C GLY A 162 -14.84 -3.83 15.32
N THR A 163 -15.76 -3.30 14.52
CA THR A 163 -16.20 -3.91 13.27
C THR A 163 -16.24 -2.87 12.15
N ALA A 164 -15.94 -3.31 10.94
CA ALA A 164 -16.16 -2.53 9.74
C ALA A 164 -16.42 -3.47 8.55
N ARG A 165 -16.73 -2.88 7.40
CA ARG A 165 -17.07 -3.60 6.17
C ARG A 165 -16.11 -3.20 5.08
N VAL A 166 -15.71 -4.18 4.28
CA VAL A 166 -14.92 -3.96 3.06
C VAL A 166 -15.62 -4.56 1.85
N VAL A 167 -15.43 -3.90 0.71
CA VAL A 167 -15.80 -4.37 -0.62
C VAL A 167 -14.51 -4.48 -1.43
N VAL A 168 -14.32 -5.61 -2.09
CA VAL A 168 -13.12 -5.89 -2.87
C VAL A 168 -13.09 -5.05 -4.15
N ASN A 169 -11.92 -4.52 -4.49
CA ASN A 169 -11.63 -3.92 -5.79
C ASN A 169 -10.85 -4.91 -6.68
N GLY A 170 -11.57 -5.66 -7.52
CA GLY A 170 -10.98 -6.66 -8.41
C GLY A 170 -10.10 -6.10 -9.53
N ASN A 171 -9.96 -4.77 -9.68
CA ASN A 171 -9.04 -4.15 -10.64
C ASN A 171 -7.61 -3.99 -10.09
N LEU A 172 -7.41 -4.25 -8.79
CA LEU A 172 -6.10 -4.20 -8.14
C LEU A 172 -5.46 -5.59 -8.05
N PRO A 173 -4.14 -5.68 -7.86
CA PRO A 173 -3.49 -6.93 -7.49
C PRO A 173 -4.13 -7.56 -6.25
N GLU A 174 -4.14 -8.90 -6.16
CA GLU A 174 -4.87 -9.63 -5.11
C GLU A 174 -4.53 -9.17 -3.67
N ASP A 175 -3.26 -8.82 -3.43
CA ASP A 175 -2.75 -8.33 -2.14
C ASP A 175 -3.23 -6.92 -1.77
N GLN A 176 -3.76 -6.18 -2.75
CA GLN A 176 -4.26 -4.80 -2.63
C GLN A 176 -5.77 -4.70 -2.89
N ALA A 177 -6.36 -5.71 -3.53
CA ALA A 177 -7.78 -5.76 -3.90
C ALA A 177 -8.72 -5.88 -2.68
N GLY A 178 -8.19 -6.19 -1.50
CA GLY A 178 -8.97 -6.40 -0.28
C GLY A 178 -9.54 -7.81 -0.14
N TYR A 179 -9.11 -8.77 -0.96
CA TYR A 179 -9.46 -10.18 -0.77
C TYR A 179 -8.96 -10.68 0.58
N PRO A 180 -9.75 -11.49 1.32
CA PRO A 180 -9.26 -12.11 2.54
C PRO A 180 -8.27 -13.22 2.19
N VAL A 181 -7.28 -13.42 3.06
CA VAL A 181 -6.40 -14.58 3.03
C VAL A 181 -7.08 -15.73 3.76
N ARG A 182 -7.27 -16.84 3.05
CA ARG A 182 -7.72 -18.10 3.63
C ARG A 182 -6.52 -18.97 3.99
N VAL A 183 -6.47 -19.35 5.26
CA VAL A 183 -5.48 -20.27 5.83
C VAL A 183 -6.22 -21.58 6.10
N LEU A 184 -5.97 -22.62 5.29
CA LEU A 184 -6.70 -23.88 5.39
C LEU A 184 -6.43 -24.58 6.74
N LYS A 185 -7.39 -25.39 7.18
CA LYS A 185 -7.21 -26.32 8.30
C LYS A 185 -5.92 -27.14 8.11
N ASN A 186 -5.18 -27.34 9.20
CA ASN A 186 -3.93 -28.10 9.24
C ASN A 186 -2.76 -27.54 8.39
N SER A 187 -2.89 -26.32 7.84
CA SER A 187 -1.91 -25.74 6.92
C SER A 187 -0.56 -25.43 7.57
N ILE A 188 -0.56 -25.00 8.83
CA ILE A 188 0.66 -24.63 9.57
C ILE A 188 1.25 -25.86 10.26
N SER A 189 0.43 -26.59 11.01
CA SER A 189 0.79 -27.86 11.65
C SER A 189 -0.46 -28.72 11.85
N GLU A 190 -0.35 -29.89 12.48
CA GLU A 190 -1.53 -30.71 12.76
C GLU A 190 -2.49 -29.93 13.67
N ASN A 191 -3.75 -29.81 13.23
CA ASN A 191 -4.81 -29.06 13.90
C ASN A 191 -4.53 -27.55 14.07
N VAL A 192 -3.61 -26.97 13.28
CA VAL A 192 -3.32 -25.53 13.27
C VAL A 192 -3.38 -24.96 11.83
N PRO A 193 -4.36 -24.10 11.53
CA PRO A 193 -5.57 -23.87 12.31
C PRO A 193 -6.46 -25.14 12.38
N PHE A 194 -7.35 -25.25 13.36
CA PHE A 194 -8.24 -26.43 13.53
C PHE A 194 -9.43 -26.42 12.54
N LYS A 195 -9.65 -25.29 11.88
CA LYS A 195 -10.60 -25.05 10.80
C LYS A 195 -9.97 -24.09 9.78
N ASP A 196 -10.60 -23.91 8.63
CA ASP A 196 -10.21 -22.84 7.73
C ASP A 196 -10.40 -21.49 8.43
N MET A 197 -9.32 -20.72 8.49
CA MET A 197 -9.29 -19.36 9.02
C MET A 197 -9.35 -18.37 7.85
N LEU A 198 -10.10 -17.27 8.05
CA LEU A 198 -10.14 -16.15 7.13
C LEU A 198 -9.70 -14.87 7.86
N ILE A 199 -8.68 -14.23 7.33
CA ILE A 199 -8.09 -13.00 7.88
C ILE A 199 -7.73 -12.04 6.73
N THR A 200 -7.49 -10.78 7.03
CA THR A 200 -6.97 -9.83 6.04
C THR A 200 -5.48 -10.05 5.77
N SER A 201 -4.97 -9.49 4.65
CA SER A 201 -3.61 -9.71 4.15
C SER A 201 -2.50 -9.25 5.10
N GLU A 202 -2.75 -8.22 5.91
CA GLU A 202 -1.80 -7.67 6.87
C GLU A 202 -1.94 -8.27 8.28
N HIS A 203 -2.97 -9.10 8.53
CA HIS A 203 -3.14 -9.71 9.84
C HIS A 203 -1.99 -10.67 10.13
N CYS A 204 -1.31 -10.44 11.25
CA CYS A 204 -0.11 -11.16 11.59
C CYS A 204 -0.41 -12.48 12.29
N LEU A 205 0.19 -13.53 11.76
CA LEU A 205 0.31 -14.82 12.41
C LEU A 205 1.57 -14.81 13.30
N PHE A 206 1.48 -15.34 14.51
CA PHE A 206 2.62 -15.46 15.41
C PHE A 206 3.36 -16.77 15.17
N VAL A 207 4.55 -16.68 14.58
CA VAL A 207 5.37 -17.82 14.16
C VAL A 207 6.80 -17.62 14.65
N GLU A 208 7.37 -18.64 15.28
CA GLU A 208 8.78 -18.65 15.74
C GLU A 208 9.18 -17.38 16.52
N GLY A 209 8.27 -16.86 17.35
CA GLY A 209 8.52 -15.69 18.21
C GLY A 209 8.32 -14.33 17.55
N LYS A 210 7.81 -14.27 16.31
CA LYS A 210 7.57 -13.03 15.57
C LYS A 210 6.18 -12.97 14.95
N PHE A 211 5.73 -11.77 14.67
CA PHE A 211 4.52 -11.51 13.89
C PHE A 211 4.85 -11.50 12.40
N VAL A 212 4.22 -12.37 11.62
CA VAL A 212 4.40 -12.47 10.16
C VAL A 212 3.06 -12.17 9.48
N PRO A 213 2.98 -11.14 8.63
CA PRO A 213 1.76 -10.85 7.90
C PRO A 213 1.32 -12.00 6.99
N ALA A 214 0.01 -12.29 6.97
CA ALA A 214 -0.55 -13.42 6.24
C ALA A 214 -0.20 -13.42 4.74
N ARG A 215 -0.15 -12.25 4.08
CA ARG A 215 0.23 -12.13 2.66
C ARG A 215 1.57 -12.79 2.35
N MET A 216 2.51 -12.72 3.30
CA MET A 216 3.88 -13.19 3.07
C MET A 216 3.99 -14.71 3.13
N LEU A 217 2.92 -15.38 3.57
CA LEU A 217 2.80 -16.83 3.66
C LEU A 217 1.88 -17.41 2.59
N VAL A 218 1.33 -16.59 1.70
CA VAL A 218 0.43 -17.01 0.62
C VAL A 218 1.17 -17.88 -0.39
N ASN A 219 0.97 -19.20 -0.35
CA ASN A 219 1.67 -20.16 -1.19
C ASN A 219 0.84 -20.67 -2.37
N GLY A 220 -0.35 -20.11 -2.60
CA GLY A 220 -1.28 -20.54 -3.65
C GLY A 220 -1.90 -21.93 -3.42
N ARG A 221 -1.54 -22.60 -2.31
CA ARG A 221 -2.01 -23.94 -1.94
C ARG A 221 -2.81 -23.86 -0.64
N SER A 222 -2.16 -24.08 0.49
CA SER A 222 -2.78 -24.11 1.81
C SER A 222 -3.07 -22.72 2.36
N ILE A 223 -2.44 -21.68 1.83
CA ILE A 223 -2.68 -20.27 2.16
C ILE A 223 -2.82 -19.49 0.85
N TYR A 224 -3.96 -18.84 0.65
CA TYR A 224 -4.28 -18.16 -0.62
C TYR A 224 -5.30 -17.03 -0.43
N TYR A 225 -5.31 -16.07 -1.37
CA TYR A 225 -6.38 -15.07 -1.45
C TYR A 225 -7.68 -15.72 -1.92
N ASP A 226 -8.74 -15.57 -1.14
CA ASP A 226 -10.04 -16.13 -1.49
C ASP A 226 -10.84 -15.15 -2.37
N THR A 227 -10.67 -15.31 -3.68
CA THR A 227 -11.32 -14.46 -4.69
C THR A 227 -12.83 -14.70 -4.82
N SER A 228 -13.38 -15.73 -4.16
CA SER A 228 -14.83 -15.95 -4.10
C SER A 228 -15.54 -15.00 -3.15
N VAL A 229 -14.81 -14.36 -2.24
CA VAL A 229 -15.35 -13.39 -1.27
C VAL A 229 -15.12 -11.98 -1.78
N THR A 230 -16.19 -11.31 -2.22
CA THR A 230 -16.14 -9.96 -2.81
C THR A 230 -16.56 -8.85 -1.86
N SER A 231 -17.15 -9.18 -0.71
CA SER A 231 -17.38 -8.26 0.39
C SER A 231 -17.53 -9.01 1.71
N TYR A 232 -17.08 -8.41 2.81
CA TYR A 232 -17.17 -9.04 4.12
C TYR A 232 -17.15 -8.00 5.24
N ASN A 233 -17.70 -8.42 6.39
CA ASN A 233 -17.49 -7.71 7.65
C ASN A 233 -16.23 -8.27 8.30
N TYR A 234 -15.41 -7.37 8.83
CA TYR A 234 -14.20 -7.71 9.55
C TYR A 234 -14.25 -7.14 10.97
N TYR A 235 -13.48 -7.77 11.85
CA TYR A 235 -13.52 -7.53 13.29
C TYR A 235 -12.11 -7.48 13.85
N HIS A 236 -11.93 -6.69 14.89
CA HIS A 236 -10.75 -6.78 15.73
C HIS A 236 -11.09 -6.56 17.20
N ILE A 237 -10.20 -7.07 18.05
CA ILE A 237 -10.25 -6.89 19.49
C ILE A 237 -8.90 -6.35 19.98
N GLU A 238 -8.92 -5.42 20.93
CA GLU A 238 -7.74 -4.90 21.62
C GLU A 238 -7.75 -5.32 23.09
N THR A 239 -6.55 -5.60 23.61
CA THR A 239 -6.24 -5.80 25.02
C THR A 239 -5.48 -4.58 25.58
N ASP A 240 -5.35 -4.44 26.89
CA ASP A 240 -4.64 -3.31 27.53
C ASP A 240 -3.26 -3.01 26.90
N LYS A 241 -2.51 -4.06 26.61
CA LYS A 241 -1.29 -4.06 25.81
C LYS A 241 -1.49 -4.90 24.56
N HIS A 242 -0.74 -4.59 23.48
CA HIS A 242 -0.67 -5.50 22.35
C HIS A 242 -0.26 -6.89 22.85
N SER A 243 -0.94 -7.93 22.38
CA SER A 243 -0.81 -9.29 22.93
C SER A 243 -0.84 -10.31 21.81
N VAL A 244 -0.23 -11.48 22.04
CA VAL A 244 -0.47 -12.66 21.21
C VAL A 244 -1.75 -13.32 21.70
N ILE A 245 -2.73 -13.51 20.82
CA ILE A 245 -4.00 -14.19 21.10
C ILE A 245 -4.12 -15.44 20.24
N MET A 246 -5.11 -16.29 20.52
CA MET A 246 -5.39 -17.47 19.69
C MET A 246 -6.72 -17.34 18.97
N ALA A 247 -6.68 -17.47 17.64
CA ALA A 247 -7.83 -17.50 16.76
C ALA A 247 -7.81 -18.79 15.94
N ASP A 248 -8.92 -19.53 15.87
CA ASP A 248 -9.05 -20.80 15.12
C ASP A 248 -7.92 -21.81 15.38
N GLY A 249 -7.29 -21.76 16.55
CA GLY A 249 -6.15 -22.60 16.96
C GLY A 249 -4.77 -22.08 16.57
N MET A 250 -4.70 -20.98 15.83
CA MET A 250 -3.47 -20.29 15.43
C MET A 250 -3.18 -19.11 16.37
N LEU A 251 -1.91 -18.93 16.74
CA LEU A 251 -1.47 -17.74 17.45
C LEU A 251 -1.39 -16.56 16.49
N THR A 252 -1.93 -15.42 16.90
CA THR A 252 -2.14 -14.21 16.09
C THR A 252 -1.99 -12.97 16.94
N GLU A 253 -2.03 -11.79 16.32
CA GLU A 253 -1.96 -10.51 17.02
C GLU A 253 -3.32 -10.04 17.57
N SER A 254 -3.31 -9.33 18.70
CA SER A 254 -4.42 -8.45 19.10
C SER A 254 -4.30 -7.09 18.41
N TYR A 255 -5.28 -6.20 18.57
CA TYR A 255 -5.24 -4.93 17.84
C TYR A 255 -4.11 -4.05 18.37
N LEU A 256 -3.22 -3.58 17.49
CA LEU A 256 -2.29 -2.50 17.78
C LEU A 256 -2.84 -1.20 17.21
N ASP A 257 -3.24 -0.28 18.08
CA ASP A 257 -3.75 1.04 17.67
C ASP A 257 -2.63 1.95 17.17
N THR A 258 -2.24 1.75 15.91
CA THR A 258 -1.30 2.60 15.18
C THR A 258 -1.97 3.86 14.61
N GLY A 259 -3.16 4.25 15.11
CA GLY A 259 -3.92 5.43 14.65
C GLY A 259 -5.09 5.11 13.73
N ASN A 260 -5.36 3.82 13.51
CA ASN A 260 -6.33 3.32 12.54
C ASN A 260 -7.68 2.93 13.18
N ARG A 261 -7.80 3.04 14.51
CA ARG A 261 -8.99 2.63 15.28
C ARG A 261 -10.26 3.34 14.86
N ARG A 262 -10.11 4.59 14.42
CA ARG A 262 -11.16 5.47 13.90
C ARG A 262 -11.90 4.92 12.67
N ASN A 263 -11.30 3.95 11.96
CA ASN A 263 -11.89 3.32 10.79
C ASN A 263 -12.86 2.16 11.13
N PHE A 264 -13.11 1.91 12.43
CA PHE A 264 -14.01 0.87 12.93
C PHE A 264 -15.19 1.44 13.70
N GLN A 265 -16.36 0.81 13.55
CA GLN A 265 -17.49 0.97 14.46
C GLN A 265 -17.18 0.22 15.76
N SER A 266 -17.25 0.91 16.90
CA SER A 266 -16.96 0.30 18.20
C SER A 266 -18.20 -0.38 18.80
N ALA A 267 -18.05 -1.60 19.30
CA ALA A 267 -19.11 -2.30 20.02
C ALA A 267 -19.16 -1.85 21.49
N GLY A 268 -20.07 -0.93 21.83
CA GLY A 268 -20.34 -0.54 23.23
C GLY A 268 -20.74 0.93 23.42
N LYS A 269 -21.27 1.26 24.62
CA LYS A 269 -21.70 2.61 25.02
C LYS A 269 -20.56 3.55 25.45
N VAL A 270 -19.31 3.08 25.44
CA VAL A 270 -18.15 3.83 25.94
C VAL A 270 -17.20 4.14 24.78
N ILE A 271 -17.17 5.40 24.35
CA ILE A 271 -16.16 5.91 23.42
C ILE A 271 -14.99 6.40 24.27
N ARG A 272 -13.85 5.72 24.18
CA ARG A 272 -12.62 6.18 24.85
C ARG A 272 -11.96 7.24 23.96
N ILE A 273 -12.19 8.50 24.29
CA ILE A 273 -11.56 9.65 23.62
C ILE A 273 -10.13 9.75 24.13
N GLY A 274 -9.15 9.44 23.29
CA GLY A 274 -7.73 9.62 23.58
C GLY A 274 -6.96 8.32 23.83
N GLY A 275 -5.90 8.14 23.05
CA GLY A 275 -4.83 7.16 23.18
C GLY A 275 -3.65 7.63 22.35
N LYS A 276 -2.42 7.51 22.87
CA LYS A 276 -1.22 7.84 22.08
C LYS A 276 -1.09 6.80 20.97
N GLN A 277 -0.86 7.25 19.73
CA GLN A 277 -0.59 6.37 18.60
C GLN A 277 0.56 5.41 18.96
N LYS A 278 0.29 4.11 18.93
CA LYS A 278 1.27 3.08 19.23
C LYS A 278 2.13 2.80 18.00
N ASN A 279 3.32 2.24 18.20
CA ASN A 279 4.18 1.79 17.11
C ASN A 279 4.73 0.40 17.37
N TRP A 280 5.00 -0.32 16.29
CA TRP A 280 5.50 -1.69 16.32
C TRP A 280 6.84 -1.86 17.05
N GLN A 281 7.69 -0.83 17.09
CA GLN A 281 9.00 -0.91 17.73
C GLN A 281 8.92 -0.89 19.26
N GLN A 282 7.93 -0.20 19.82
CA GLN A 282 7.85 0.06 21.27
C GLN A 282 6.69 -0.67 21.95
N ASP A 283 5.58 -0.84 21.24
CA ASP A 283 4.31 -1.24 21.85
C ASP A 283 3.86 -2.66 21.46
N ALA A 284 4.54 -3.32 20.53
CA ALA A 284 4.15 -4.64 20.07
C ALA A 284 4.54 -5.76 21.05
N ALA A 285 3.68 -6.78 21.17
CA ALA A 285 3.96 -7.96 22.02
C ALA A 285 5.17 -8.78 21.56
N ALA A 286 5.51 -8.68 20.27
CA ALA A 286 6.60 -9.39 19.64
C ALA A 286 7.08 -8.59 18.42
N PRO A 287 8.33 -8.78 17.98
CA PRO A 287 8.85 -8.08 16.82
C PRO A 287 8.15 -8.53 15.53
N LEU A 288 8.03 -7.60 14.58
CA LEU A 288 7.57 -7.90 13.24
C LEU A 288 8.65 -8.66 12.46
N GLY A 289 8.29 -9.77 11.84
CA GLY A 289 9.17 -10.65 11.08
C GLY A 289 8.90 -10.56 9.58
N VAL A 290 9.38 -9.48 8.94
CA VAL A 290 9.21 -9.23 7.48
C VAL A 290 10.50 -9.42 6.68
N GLN A 291 11.60 -9.78 7.34
CA GLN A 291 12.88 -10.04 6.67
C GLN A 291 12.81 -11.37 5.91
N ARG A 292 13.26 -11.37 4.66
CA ARG A 292 13.20 -12.54 3.77
C ARG A 292 13.85 -13.76 4.41
N GLU A 293 15.02 -13.59 5.03
CA GLU A 293 15.80 -14.67 5.65
C GLU A 293 15.05 -15.35 6.80
N PHE A 294 14.04 -14.68 7.36
CA PHE A 294 13.15 -15.21 8.38
C PHE A 294 11.89 -15.83 7.78
N VAL A 295 11.23 -15.17 6.82
CA VAL A 295 9.92 -15.59 6.30
C VAL A 295 10.02 -16.69 5.25
N GLU A 296 11.03 -16.65 4.37
CA GLU A 296 11.18 -17.61 3.27
C GLU A 296 11.32 -19.06 3.77
N PRO A 297 12.09 -19.39 4.82
CA PRO A 297 12.12 -20.75 5.37
C PRO A 297 10.77 -21.20 5.94
N ILE A 298 10.00 -20.29 6.56
CA ILE A 298 8.66 -20.60 7.10
C ILE A 298 7.70 -20.89 5.94
N PHE A 299 7.71 -20.04 4.92
CA PHE A 299 6.94 -20.22 3.69
C PHE A 299 7.23 -21.60 3.06
N GLN A 300 8.50 -21.95 2.87
CA GLN A 300 8.92 -23.21 2.27
C GLN A 300 8.43 -24.43 3.07
N LYS A 301 8.52 -24.39 4.41
CA LYS A 301 7.98 -25.45 5.29
C LYS A 301 6.47 -25.64 5.10
N ILE A 302 5.72 -24.53 5.04
CA ILE A 302 4.25 -24.58 4.86
C ILE A 302 3.89 -25.08 3.46
N GLU A 303 4.63 -24.66 2.43
CA GLU A 303 4.45 -25.14 1.06
C GLU A 303 4.75 -26.64 0.92
N GLU A 304 5.85 -27.12 1.49
CA GLU A 304 6.22 -28.54 1.50
C GLU A 304 5.15 -29.37 2.22
N ARG A 305 4.66 -28.87 3.37
CA ARG A 305 3.55 -29.50 4.09
C ARG A 305 2.30 -29.57 3.22
N ALA A 306 1.93 -28.50 2.52
CA ALA A 306 0.78 -28.49 1.62
C ALA A 306 0.90 -29.54 0.51
N LYS A 307 2.10 -29.71 -0.06
CA LYS A 307 2.40 -30.75 -1.04
C LYS A 307 2.25 -32.15 -0.43
N ASN A 308 2.76 -32.38 0.78
CA ASN A 308 2.64 -33.65 1.49
C ASN A 308 1.19 -34.00 1.86
N LEU A 309 0.33 -32.99 2.06
CA LEU A 309 -1.11 -33.16 2.26
C LEU A 309 -1.91 -33.32 0.95
N GLY A 310 -1.25 -33.30 -0.21
CA GLY A 310 -1.91 -33.43 -1.52
C GLY A 310 -2.72 -32.19 -1.93
N ILE A 311 -2.44 -31.02 -1.37
CA ILE A 311 -3.15 -29.78 -1.71
C ILE A 311 -2.55 -29.20 -2.99
N GLU A 312 -3.34 -29.17 -4.06
CA GLU A 312 -2.96 -28.62 -5.36
C GLU A 312 -2.75 -27.10 -5.33
N ASN A 313 -1.95 -26.61 -6.29
CA ASN A 313 -1.75 -25.18 -6.49
C ASN A 313 -2.96 -24.59 -7.20
N ARG A 314 -3.47 -23.46 -6.69
CA ARG A 314 -4.59 -22.71 -7.26
C ARG A 314 -4.12 -21.64 -8.25
N ALA A 315 -2.83 -21.30 -8.22
CA ALA A 315 -2.24 -20.32 -9.09
C ALA A 315 -1.39 -20.98 -10.17
N GLU A 316 -1.49 -20.44 -11.40
CA GLU A 316 -0.60 -20.81 -12.49
C GLU A 316 0.85 -20.34 -12.20
N PRO A 317 1.87 -21.12 -12.59
CA PRO A 317 3.26 -20.69 -12.48
C PRO A 317 3.49 -19.40 -13.27
N LYS A 318 4.08 -18.40 -12.61
CA LYS A 318 4.50 -17.15 -13.26
C LYS A 318 5.73 -17.41 -14.12
N VAL A 319 5.73 -16.89 -15.35
CA VAL A 319 6.91 -16.92 -16.22
C VAL A 319 7.76 -15.69 -15.90
N LEU A 320 9.03 -15.94 -15.60
CA LEU A 320 10.02 -14.92 -15.29
C LEU A 320 10.97 -14.72 -16.46
N ILE A 321 11.28 -13.46 -16.77
CA ILE A 321 12.32 -13.09 -17.73
C ILE A 321 13.30 -12.11 -17.11
N GLU A 322 14.53 -12.14 -17.59
CA GLU A 322 15.60 -11.24 -17.12
C GLU A 322 15.74 -9.98 -17.99
N ASP A 323 15.29 -10.02 -19.25
CA ASP A 323 15.45 -8.89 -20.17
C ASP A 323 14.58 -7.70 -19.74
N PRO A 324 15.18 -6.53 -19.46
CA PRO A 324 14.43 -5.37 -19.01
C PRO A 324 13.72 -4.60 -20.14
N ASP A 325 13.92 -4.91 -21.42
CA ASP A 325 13.39 -4.11 -22.57
C ASP A 325 13.57 -2.59 -22.38
N ILE A 326 14.78 -2.16 -22.00
CA ILE A 326 15.02 -0.73 -21.73
C ILE A 326 14.91 0.07 -23.02
N LYS A 327 14.07 1.09 -22.98
CA LYS A 327 13.88 2.11 -24.02
C LYS A 327 13.78 3.49 -23.41
N LEU A 328 13.98 4.51 -24.25
CA LEU A 328 13.76 5.90 -23.87
C LEU A 328 12.51 6.42 -24.57
N ILE A 329 11.68 7.18 -23.87
CA ILE A 329 10.59 7.95 -24.47
C ILE A 329 10.92 9.43 -24.34
N THR A 330 11.00 10.17 -25.44
CA THR A 330 11.28 11.61 -25.39
C THR A 330 10.07 12.40 -24.86
N ASN A 331 10.28 13.66 -24.49
CA ASN A 331 9.20 14.60 -24.16
C ASN A 331 8.15 14.78 -25.26
N ALA A 332 8.50 14.46 -26.52
CA ALA A 332 7.56 14.45 -27.66
C ALA A 332 6.84 13.10 -27.86
N GLY A 333 7.08 12.12 -26.99
CA GLY A 333 6.48 10.77 -27.07
C GLY A 333 7.18 9.81 -28.02
N ALA A 334 8.34 10.16 -28.58
CA ALA A 334 9.06 9.28 -29.51
C ALA A 334 9.85 8.21 -28.73
N THR A 335 9.69 6.94 -29.12
CA THR A 335 10.45 5.82 -28.56
C THR A 335 11.82 5.69 -29.22
N ILE A 336 12.88 5.62 -28.42
CA ILE A 336 14.26 5.41 -28.84
C ILE A 336 14.75 4.09 -28.24
N TYR A 337 15.11 3.16 -29.12
CA TYR A 337 15.70 1.88 -28.75
C TYR A 337 17.22 1.99 -28.62
N PRO A 338 17.86 1.18 -27.76
CA PRO A 338 19.31 1.19 -27.63
C PRO A 338 19.95 0.66 -28.92
N PHE A 339 20.85 1.43 -29.52
CA PHE A 339 21.58 0.96 -30.71
C PHE A 339 22.78 0.08 -30.32
N LYS A 340 23.20 0.12 -29.05
CA LYS A 340 24.26 -0.71 -28.50
C LYS A 340 23.88 -1.15 -27.09
N LYS A 341 23.89 -2.47 -26.88
CA LYS A 341 23.81 -3.13 -25.58
C LYS A 341 25.16 -3.78 -25.29
N SER A 342 25.76 -3.46 -24.15
CA SER A 342 26.94 -4.12 -23.58
C SER A 342 26.56 -4.63 -22.20
N GLU A 343 27.36 -5.52 -21.61
CA GLU A 343 27.03 -6.30 -20.38
C GLU A 343 26.17 -5.51 -19.37
N ASN A 344 26.62 -4.31 -18.96
CA ASN A 344 25.89 -3.44 -18.04
C ASN A 344 25.64 -2.03 -18.60
N THR A 345 25.65 -1.83 -19.92
CA THR A 345 25.52 -0.47 -20.50
C THR A 345 24.63 -0.43 -21.73
N TYR A 346 23.63 0.44 -21.67
CA TYR A 346 22.68 0.68 -22.75
C TYR A 346 22.95 2.06 -23.35
N SER A 347 23.20 2.12 -24.66
CA SER A 347 23.50 3.38 -25.34
C SER A 347 22.45 3.73 -26.38
N PHE A 348 21.98 4.97 -26.32
CA PHE A 348 20.88 5.52 -27.11
C PHE A 348 21.36 6.75 -27.88
N MET A 349 20.88 6.89 -29.11
CA MET A 349 21.13 8.09 -29.90
C MET A 349 20.01 9.09 -29.64
N LEU A 350 20.34 10.22 -29.03
CA LEU A 350 19.39 11.29 -28.76
C LEU A 350 19.46 12.36 -29.85
N PRO A 351 18.32 12.70 -30.49
CA PRO A 351 18.21 13.86 -31.36
C PRO A 351 18.52 15.17 -30.62
N ALA A 352 18.86 16.22 -31.37
CA ALA A 352 19.00 17.55 -30.79
C ALA A 352 17.64 18.09 -30.31
N GLY A 353 17.64 18.85 -29.21
CA GLY A 353 16.43 19.49 -28.69
C GLY A 353 15.59 18.62 -27.76
N VAL A 354 16.07 17.43 -27.39
CA VAL A 354 15.44 16.61 -26.35
C VAL A 354 15.79 17.18 -24.97
N GLU A 355 14.79 17.66 -24.25
CA GLU A 355 14.96 18.29 -22.93
C GLU A 355 14.86 17.29 -21.78
N SER A 356 14.12 16.20 -21.99
CA SER A 356 13.98 15.11 -21.04
C SER A 356 13.63 13.82 -21.78
N VAL A 357 13.95 12.71 -21.13
CA VAL A 357 13.53 11.38 -21.55
C VAL A 357 12.91 10.64 -20.37
N ARG A 358 12.01 9.70 -20.63
CA ARG A 358 11.60 8.69 -19.65
C ARG A 358 12.37 7.40 -19.92
N VAL A 359 13.04 6.89 -18.89
CA VAL A 359 13.68 5.57 -18.90
C VAL A 359 12.59 4.54 -18.63
N VAL A 360 12.20 3.81 -19.67
CA VAL A 360 11.13 2.82 -19.60
C VAL A 360 11.74 1.43 -19.69
N SER A 361 11.32 0.55 -18.78
CA SER A 361 11.71 -0.85 -18.77
C SER A 361 10.50 -1.71 -18.39
N ARG A 362 10.63 -3.03 -18.53
CA ARG A 362 9.80 -3.94 -17.75
C ARG A 362 10.00 -3.63 -16.26
N SER A 363 8.94 -3.83 -15.50
CA SER A 363 8.96 -3.72 -14.04
C SER A 363 8.10 -4.79 -13.41
N SER A 364 8.45 -5.14 -12.19
CA SER A 364 7.69 -6.08 -11.37
C SER A 364 7.89 -5.75 -9.90
N ARG A 365 6.94 -6.16 -9.07
CA ARG A 365 7.11 -6.10 -7.62
C ARG A 365 7.99 -7.26 -7.17
N PRO A 366 9.00 -7.05 -6.30
CA PRO A 366 9.79 -8.15 -5.76
C PRO A 366 8.93 -9.24 -5.10
N CYS A 367 7.82 -8.88 -4.45
CA CYS A 367 6.85 -9.83 -3.90
C CYS A 367 6.17 -10.72 -4.97
N ASP A 368 6.15 -10.30 -6.23
CA ASP A 368 5.59 -11.07 -7.34
C ASP A 368 6.61 -11.92 -8.08
N SER A 369 7.83 -11.38 -8.27
CA SER A 369 8.86 -12.02 -9.10
C SER A 369 9.82 -12.92 -8.31
N ILE A 370 10.11 -12.58 -7.05
CA ILE A 370 10.92 -13.41 -6.15
C ILE A 370 10.01 -14.33 -5.35
N GLY A 371 8.94 -13.77 -4.78
CA GLY A 371 7.93 -14.51 -4.04
C GLY A 371 7.28 -13.70 -2.91
N PRO A 372 6.13 -14.17 -2.39
CA PRO A 372 5.31 -13.43 -1.43
C PRO A 372 6.02 -13.19 -0.09
N PHE A 373 7.01 -14.01 0.25
CA PHE A 373 7.87 -13.85 1.43
C PHE A 373 8.82 -12.64 1.36
N VAL A 374 8.76 -11.83 0.30
CA VAL A 374 9.43 -10.53 0.18
C VAL A 374 8.42 -9.40 0.43
N ASP A 375 8.73 -8.53 1.40
CA ASP A 375 7.84 -7.43 1.81
C ASP A 375 7.84 -6.22 0.85
N ASP A 376 8.80 -6.18 -0.07
CA ASP A 376 8.89 -5.08 -1.03
C ASP A 376 7.82 -5.21 -2.12
N ARG A 377 6.79 -4.36 -2.02
CA ARG A 377 5.66 -4.27 -2.95
C ARG A 377 5.79 -3.14 -3.97
N ARG A 378 6.92 -2.43 -3.99
CA ARG A 378 7.15 -1.35 -4.98
C ARG A 378 7.34 -1.95 -6.36
N GLN A 379 6.90 -1.23 -7.39
CA GLN A 379 7.27 -1.57 -8.75
C GLN A 379 8.75 -1.27 -8.96
N MET A 380 9.50 -2.26 -9.46
CA MET A 380 10.94 -2.15 -9.65
C MET A 380 11.27 -2.47 -11.11
N GLY A 381 11.81 -1.48 -11.82
CA GLY A 381 12.35 -1.60 -13.17
C GLY A 381 13.82 -1.98 -13.13
N VAL A 382 14.71 -1.01 -13.30
CA VAL A 382 16.16 -1.21 -13.34
C VAL A 382 16.89 -0.29 -12.35
N ALA A 383 17.99 -0.77 -11.79
CA ALA A 383 18.92 0.04 -11.01
C ALA A 383 19.87 0.77 -11.95
N VAL A 384 19.70 2.07 -12.11
CA VAL A 384 20.56 2.89 -12.97
C VAL A 384 21.68 3.50 -12.13
N GLY A 385 22.91 3.15 -12.49
CA GLY A 385 24.14 3.74 -11.96
C GLY A 385 24.54 4.96 -12.78
N LYS A 386 25.80 5.01 -13.26
CA LYS A 386 26.27 6.19 -13.97
C LYS A 386 25.53 6.43 -15.28
N ILE A 387 25.14 7.67 -15.49
CA ILE A 387 24.58 8.14 -16.76
C ILE A 387 25.54 9.13 -17.39
N HIS A 388 25.88 8.90 -18.66
CA HIS A 388 26.77 9.77 -19.42
C HIS A 388 26.12 10.21 -20.72
N PHE A 389 26.22 11.49 -21.02
CA PHE A 389 25.88 12.04 -22.33
C PHE A 389 27.15 12.48 -23.04
N GLY A 390 27.40 11.92 -24.23
CA GLY A 390 28.52 12.25 -25.10
C GLY A 390 28.07 12.84 -26.43
N SER A 391 28.66 13.95 -26.83
CA SER A 391 28.56 14.53 -28.17
C SER A 391 29.96 14.75 -28.75
N ILE A 392 30.05 15.19 -30.02
CA ILE A 392 31.33 15.40 -30.72
C ILE A 392 32.29 16.35 -29.95
N ARG A 393 31.78 17.28 -29.12
CA ARG A 393 32.60 18.28 -28.42
C ARG A 393 32.39 18.35 -26.90
N ALA A 394 31.51 17.53 -26.34
CA ALA A 394 31.18 17.59 -24.91
C ALA A 394 30.85 16.18 -24.40
N SER A 395 31.39 15.85 -23.24
CA SER A 395 31.02 14.65 -22.47
C SER A 395 30.66 15.13 -21.07
N GLN A 396 29.46 14.78 -20.62
CA GLN A 396 28.94 15.21 -19.33
C GLN A 396 28.25 14.05 -18.62
N GLN A 397 28.43 13.99 -17.30
CA GLN A 397 27.69 13.07 -16.44
C GLN A 397 26.32 13.67 -16.08
N VAL A 398 25.28 12.85 -16.13
CA VAL A 398 23.91 13.18 -15.73
C VAL A 398 23.70 12.56 -14.35
N THR A 399 23.40 13.37 -13.34
CA THR A 399 23.33 12.97 -11.92
C THR A 399 21.97 13.25 -11.29
N GLU A 400 21.00 13.67 -12.08
CA GLU A 400 19.66 14.08 -11.67
C GLU A 400 18.93 12.96 -10.92
N HIS A 401 19.11 11.70 -11.33
CA HIS A 401 18.57 10.51 -10.66
C HIS A 401 19.18 10.25 -9.26
N LEU A 402 20.37 10.81 -8.99
CA LEU A 402 21.06 10.73 -7.68
C LEU A 402 20.79 11.96 -6.80
N ALA A 403 20.03 12.93 -7.26
CA ALA A 403 19.67 14.10 -6.45
C ALA A 403 18.86 13.70 -5.21
N ALA A 404 18.93 14.54 -4.16
CA ALA A 404 18.19 14.34 -2.92
C ALA A 404 16.66 14.40 -3.12
N SER A 405 16.21 15.33 -3.98
CA SER A 405 14.87 15.31 -4.53
C SER A 405 14.93 14.60 -5.87
N LYS A 406 14.42 13.36 -5.90
CA LYS A 406 14.46 12.53 -7.09
C LYS A 406 13.36 12.96 -8.08
N PRO A 407 13.62 12.90 -9.39
CA PRO A 407 12.56 13.04 -10.38
C PRO A 407 11.49 11.93 -10.23
N GLU A 408 10.36 12.14 -10.88
CA GLU A 408 9.25 11.16 -10.94
C GLU A 408 9.73 9.78 -11.41
N GLY A 409 9.23 8.71 -10.78
CA GLY A 409 9.51 7.32 -11.13
C GLY A 409 10.87 6.77 -10.67
N TRP A 410 11.57 7.47 -9.77
CA TRP A 410 12.82 7.01 -9.16
C TRP A 410 12.66 6.71 -7.66
N HIS A 411 13.26 5.61 -7.23
CA HIS A 411 13.29 5.14 -5.84
C HIS A 411 14.72 5.02 -5.33
N ASP A 412 14.91 5.37 -4.05
CA ASP A 412 16.14 5.08 -3.33
C ASP A 412 16.06 3.70 -2.66
N MET A 413 17.15 2.95 -2.74
CA MET A 413 17.33 1.65 -2.10
C MET A 413 18.51 1.66 -1.10
N GLY A 414 18.99 2.85 -0.72
CA GLY A 414 20.15 3.02 0.15
C GLY A 414 21.49 2.77 -0.55
N TRP A 415 21.49 2.65 -1.88
CA TRP A 415 22.71 2.52 -2.68
C TRP A 415 23.19 3.91 -3.04
N GLN A 416 24.44 4.25 -2.68
CA GLN A 416 24.94 5.61 -2.84
C GLN A 416 25.18 6.01 -4.30
N ASP A 417 25.34 5.04 -5.19
CA ASP A 417 25.77 5.23 -6.58
C ASP A 417 24.74 4.80 -7.62
N CYS A 418 23.51 4.48 -7.21
CA CYS A 418 22.41 4.18 -8.14
C CYS A 418 21.05 4.60 -7.60
N ALA A 419 20.08 4.71 -8.49
CA ALA A 419 18.66 4.78 -8.14
C ALA A 419 17.87 3.74 -8.95
N TRP A 420 16.81 3.21 -8.37
CA TRP A 420 15.92 2.27 -9.05
C TRP A 420 14.81 3.02 -9.76
N THR A 421 14.48 2.63 -10.98
CA THR A 421 13.25 3.10 -11.65
C THR A 421 12.05 2.28 -11.18
N ASP A 422 10.84 2.83 -11.26
CA ASP A 422 9.57 2.07 -11.12
C ASP A 422 9.14 1.33 -12.40
N GLY A 423 9.94 1.44 -13.45
CA GLY A 423 9.65 0.98 -14.82
C GLY A 423 9.37 2.12 -15.79
N ASN A 424 9.19 3.35 -15.30
CA ASN A 424 8.96 4.53 -16.11
C ASN A 424 9.45 5.81 -15.41
N ALA A 425 10.76 6.05 -15.44
CA ALA A 425 11.38 7.12 -14.67
C ALA A 425 11.75 8.35 -15.51
N LEU A 426 11.40 9.55 -15.06
CA LEU A 426 11.74 10.80 -15.73
C LEU A 426 13.22 11.14 -15.53
N LEU A 427 13.95 11.38 -16.61
CA LEU A 427 15.31 11.87 -16.59
C LEU A 427 15.39 13.24 -17.29
N PRO A 428 15.46 14.33 -16.52
CA PRO A 428 15.72 15.65 -17.08
C PRO A 428 17.13 15.70 -17.70
N LEU A 429 17.24 16.31 -18.88
CA LEU A 429 18.51 16.52 -19.61
C LEU A 429 18.79 18.02 -19.81
N LEU A 430 18.18 18.85 -18.96
CA LEU A 430 18.23 20.32 -19.03
C LEU A 430 19.70 20.78 -19.09
N ASN A 431 20.02 21.58 -20.11
CA ASN A 431 21.36 22.11 -20.45
C ASN A 431 22.35 21.15 -21.12
N ILE A 432 22.02 19.87 -21.33
CA ILE A 432 22.96 18.87 -21.84
C ILE A 432 22.70 18.52 -23.32
N ALA A 433 21.44 18.26 -23.68
CA ALA A 433 21.04 17.80 -25.02
C ALA A 433 20.35 18.86 -25.90
N THR A 434 20.24 20.11 -25.41
CA THR A 434 19.42 21.17 -26.04
C THR A 434 19.85 21.59 -27.44
N ASN A 435 21.14 21.48 -27.79
CA ASN A 435 21.65 22.06 -29.05
C ASN A 435 22.28 21.07 -30.03
N LYS A 436 22.51 19.79 -29.67
CA LYS A 436 23.22 18.82 -30.52
C LYS A 436 22.77 17.38 -30.28
N MET A 437 22.83 16.58 -31.35
CA MET A 437 22.69 15.13 -31.27
C MET A 437 23.84 14.53 -30.44
N GLY A 438 23.54 13.50 -29.65
CA GLY A 438 24.53 12.82 -28.81
C GLY A 438 24.13 11.41 -28.43
N ILE A 439 25.02 10.74 -27.71
CA ILE A 439 24.82 9.40 -27.19
C ILE A 439 24.56 9.52 -25.69
N LEU A 440 23.42 9.01 -25.23
CA LEU A 440 23.14 8.81 -23.81
C LEU A 440 23.44 7.35 -23.47
N SER A 441 24.31 7.13 -22.49
CA SER A 441 24.67 5.80 -21.98
C SER A 441 24.22 5.65 -20.54
N LEU A 442 23.44 4.60 -20.28
CA LEU A 442 22.95 4.21 -18.96
C LEU A 442 23.72 2.98 -18.48
N GLU A 443 24.36 3.06 -17.32
CA GLU A 443 24.90 1.89 -16.61
C GLU A 443 23.78 1.20 -15.81
N ILE A 444 23.53 -0.08 -16.07
CA ILE A 444 22.53 -0.88 -15.36
C ILE A 444 23.24 -1.78 -14.37
N ARG A 445 22.95 -1.59 -13.08
CA ARG A 445 23.61 -2.28 -11.97
C ARG A 445 22.88 -3.53 -11.51
N ALA A 446 21.57 -3.53 -11.68
CA ALA A 446 20.68 -4.65 -11.38
C ALA A 446 19.38 -4.48 -12.19
N SER A 447 18.77 -5.59 -12.51
CA SER A 447 17.50 -5.68 -13.24
C SER A 447 16.85 -7.03 -12.92
N GLY A 448 15.54 -7.10 -13.06
CA GLY A 448 14.79 -8.36 -13.02
C GLY A 448 14.86 -9.13 -11.69
N PRO A 449 14.27 -10.33 -11.66
CA PRO A 449 13.44 -10.91 -12.73
C PRO A 449 12.08 -10.19 -12.85
N TYR A 450 11.48 -10.26 -14.05
CA TYR A 450 10.18 -9.65 -14.37
C TYR A 450 9.11 -10.71 -14.65
N VAL A 451 7.92 -10.51 -14.10
CA VAL A 451 6.74 -11.33 -14.39
C VAL A 451 6.13 -10.90 -15.72
N VAL A 452 5.88 -11.86 -16.61
CA VAL A 452 5.29 -11.62 -17.94
C VAL A 452 3.92 -12.27 -18.03
N CYS A 453 2.92 -11.52 -18.49
CA CYS A 453 1.62 -12.08 -18.83
C CYS A 453 1.70 -12.87 -20.15
N VAL A 454 0.93 -13.95 -20.27
CA VAL A 454 0.99 -14.89 -21.42
C VAL A 454 0.84 -14.18 -22.77
N ASP A 455 0.08 -13.09 -22.86
CA ASP A 455 -0.09 -12.30 -24.10
C ASP A 455 1.18 -11.60 -24.60
N GLN A 456 2.19 -11.40 -23.75
CA GLN A 456 3.49 -10.82 -24.13
C GLN A 456 4.52 -11.87 -24.57
N GLN A 457 4.18 -13.17 -24.53
CA GLN A 457 5.09 -14.22 -25.00
C GLN A 457 5.27 -14.22 -26.53
N GLU A 458 4.26 -13.78 -27.30
CA GLU A 458 4.34 -13.76 -28.76
C GLU A 458 5.37 -12.73 -29.28
N ASP A 459 5.55 -11.60 -28.60
CA ASP A 459 6.57 -10.59 -28.96
C ASP A 459 8.01 -11.04 -28.60
N VAL A 460 8.16 -11.89 -27.58
CA VAL A 460 9.47 -12.45 -27.19
C VAL A 460 9.93 -13.52 -28.19
N ALA A 461 9.01 -14.33 -28.72
CA ALA A 461 9.33 -15.34 -29.73
C ALA A 461 9.73 -14.73 -31.09
N LEU A 462 9.31 -13.50 -31.38
CA LEU A 462 9.60 -12.79 -32.63
C LEU A 462 10.88 -11.94 -32.58
N SER A 463 11.46 -11.75 -31.39
CA SER A 463 12.65 -10.90 -31.17
C SER A 463 13.92 -11.66 -30.76
N ALA A 464 13.86 -13.00 -30.67
CA ALA A 464 14.98 -13.89 -30.36
C ALA A 464 15.81 -14.30 -31.58
#